data_AF-A0AAV4SCR7-F1
#
_entry.id   AF-A0AAV4SCR7-F1
#
_cell.length_a   1.000
_cell.length_b   1.000
_cell.length_c   1.000
_cell.angle_alpha   90.00
_cell.angle_beta   90.00
_cell.angle_gamma   90.00
#
_symmetry.space_group_name_H-M   'P 1'
#
loop_
_entity.id
_entity.type
_entity.pdbx_description
1 polymer ?
#
loop_
_entity_poly.entity_id
_entity_poly.type
_entity_poly.pdbx_seq_one_letter_code
_entity_poly.pdbx_strand_id
1 'polypeptide(L)'
;MFAGHDTTSSGLSFSLYMLGTHPEIQRKVQQEIDYVLGDDEDRQITLDDIKELKYLDCVLKETRRLWPPTPFIARDLEEDIIIVKVIEHPKYNQHDPPCGTLFENHCSKREM
;
A
#
# COMPACT_ATOMS: atom_id res chain seq x y z
N MET A 1 21.45 -8.80 -1.77
CA MET A 1 19.97 -8.82 -1.87
C MET A 1 19.53 -7.41 -2.25
N PHE A 2 18.77 -7.22 -3.33
CA PHE A 2 18.35 -5.89 -3.82
C PHE A 2 16.81 -5.78 -3.88
N ALA A 3 16.17 -6.56 -4.75
CA ALA A 3 14.74 -6.39 -5.03
C ALA A 3 13.82 -6.59 -3.81
N GLY A 4 14.01 -7.65 -3.02
CA GLY A 4 13.12 -7.93 -1.88
C GLY A 4 13.42 -7.10 -0.63
N HIS A 5 14.66 -6.70 -0.42
CA HIS A 5 15.07 -5.97 0.79
C HIS A 5 14.58 -4.53 0.74
N ASP A 6 14.92 -3.80 -0.33
CA ASP A 6 14.66 -2.36 -0.41
C ASP A 6 13.17 -2.05 -0.57
N THR A 7 12.44 -2.89 -1.31
CA THR A 7 10.99 -2.74 -1.49
C THR A 7 10.22 -3.05 -0.21
N THR A 8 10.59 -4.12 0.50
CA THR A 8 9.94 -4.49 1.78
C THR A 8 10.26 -3.47 2.87
N SER A 9 11.54 -3.07 3.00
CA SER A 9 11.96 -2.07 3.99
C SER A 9 11.20 -0.75 3.79
N SER A 10 11.18 -0.23 2.56
CA SER A 10 10.44 1.01 2.24
C SER A 10 8.94 0.87 2.49
N GLY A 11 8.34 -0.26 2.07
CA GLY A 11 6.92 -0.52 2.29
C GLY A 11 6.53 -0.56 3.77
N LEU A 12 7.37 -1.18 4.61
CA LEU A 12 7.17 -1.21 6.06
C LEU A 12 7.40 0.15 6.71
N SER A 13 8.42 0.91 6.29
CA SER A 13 8.66 2.26 6.81
C SER A 13 7.46 3.17 6.60
N PHE A 14 6.89 3.20 5.40
CA PHE A 14 5.68 3.99 5.13
C PHE A 14 4.45 3.44 5.87
N SER A 15 4.32 2.12 6.03
CA SER A 15 3.19 1.53 6.76
C SER A 15 3.21 1.92 8.24
N LEU A 16 4.39 1.88 8.86
CA LEU A 16 4.58 2.32 10.24
C LEU A 16 4.35 3.82 10.39
N TYR A 17 4.81 4.63 9.43
CA TYR A 17 4.53 6.06 9.41
C TYR A 17 3.02 6.34 9.35
N MET A 18 2.30 5.72 8.41
CA MET A 18 0.85 5.89 8.27
C MET A 18 0.08 5.47 9.52
N LEU A 19 0.47 4.37 10.16
CA LEU A 19 -0.13 3.93 11.43
C LEU A 19 0.17 4.92 12.57
N GLY A 20 1.41 5.43 12.64
CA GLY A 20 1.82 6.38 13.65
C GLY A 20 1.15 7.76 13.54
N THR A 21 0.78 8.17 12.32
CA THR A 21 0.05 9.44 12.10
C THR A 21 -1.48 9.30 12.20
N HIS A 22 -2.02 8.09 12.20
CA HIS A 22 -3.46 7.79 12.24
C HIS A 22 -3.82 6.89 13.43
N PRO A 23 -3.80 7.40 14.67
CA PRO A 23 -4.00 6.61 15.89
C PRO A 23 -5.36 5.89 15.96
N GLU A 24 -6.40 6.42 15.30
CA GLU A 24 -7.69 5.77 15.15
C GLU A 24 -7.63 4.52 14.27
N ILE A 25 -6.83 4.55 13.21
CA ILE A 25 -6.60 3.39 12.33
C ILE A 25 -5.71 2.37 13.04
N GLN A 26 -4.67 2.84 13.73
CA GLN A 26 -3.81 1.99 14.57
C GLN A 26 -4.63 1.23 15.62
N ARG A 27 -5.56 1.90 16.31
CA ARG A 27 -6.42 1.25 17.31
C ARG A 27 -7.30 0.15 16.69
N LYS A 28 -7.85 0.38 15.50
CA LYS A 28 -8.64 -0.63 14.78
C LYS A 28 -7.80 -1.84 14.38
N VAL A 29 -6.56 -1.61 13.91
CA VAL A 29 -5.62 -2.70 13.62
C VAL A 29 -5.28 -3.49 14.88
N GLN A 30 -5.01 -2.81 15.99
CA GLN A 30 -4.74 -3.48 17.28
C GLN A 30 -5.92 -4.34 17.70
N GLN A 31 -7.15 -3.81 17.64
CA GLN A 31 -8.37 -4.57 17.97
C GLN A 31 -8.55 -5.81 17.09
N GLU A 32 -8.23 -5.73 15.80
CA GLU A 32 -8.25 -6.90 14.91
C GLU A 32 -7.20 -7.94 15.31
N ILE A 33 -5.97 -7.50 15.62
CA ILE A 33 -4.89 -8.39 16.05
C ILE A 33 -5.27 -9.10 17.35
N ASP A 34 -5.75 -8.36 18.35
CA ASP A 34 -6.16 -8.89 19.64
C ASP A 34 -7.31 -9.92 19.47
N TYR A 35 -8.27 -9.64 18.57
CA TYR A 35 -9.37 -10.54 18.27
C TYR A 35 -8.93 -11.84 17.58
N VAL A 36 -7.99 -11.78 16.64
CA VAL A 36 -7.56 -12.94 15.85
C VAL A 36 -6.55 -13.80 16.62
N LEU A 37 -5.61 -13.19 17.32
CA LEU A 37 -4.55 -13.90 18.03
C LEU A 37 -5.00 -14.34 19.43
N GLY A 38 -5.89 -13.58 20.07
CA GLY A 38 -6.32 -13.80 21.45
C GLY A 38 -5.23 -13.45 22.47
N ASP A 39 -5.48 -13.80 23.73
CA ASP A 39 -4.60 -13.49 24.86
C ASP A 39 -3.59 -14.61 25.20
N ASP A 40 -3.52 -15.66 24.39
CA ASP A 40 -2.63 -16.81 24.64
C ASP A 40 -1.23 -16.56 24.05
N GLU A 41 -0.29 -16.15 24.91
CA GLU A 41 1.10 -15.88 24.53
C GLU A 41 1.88 -17.13 24.10
N ASP A 42 1.45 -18.33 24.49
CA ASP A 42 2.13 -19.60 24.17
C ASP A 42 1.67 -20.18 22.82
N ARG A 43 0.58 -19.65 22.25
CA ARG A 43 0.03 -20.08 20.96
C ARG A 43 0.94 -19.67 19.81
N GLN A 44 1.28 -20.62 18.94
CA GLN A 44 2.00 -20.31 17.70
C GLN A 44 1.09 -19.64 16.66
N ILE A 45 1.58 -18.55 16.07
CA ILE A 45 0.92 -17.87 14.96
C ILE A 45 0.96 -18.77 13.71
N THR A 46 -0.21 -19.00 13.12
CA THR A 46 -0.36 -19.80 11.90
C THR A 46 -0.58 -18.94 10.67
N LEU A 47 -0.46 -19.53 9.49
CA LEU A 47 -0.80 -18.85 8.24
C LEU A 47 -2.30 -18.53 8.12
N ASP A 48 -3.17 -19.27 8.80
CA ASP A 48 -4.60 -19.01 8.78
C ASP A 48 -4.94 -17.78 9.62
N ASP A 49 -4.22 -17.53 10.71
CA ASP A 49 -4.35 -16.28 11.49
C ASP A 49 -4.04 -15.05 10.65
N ILE A 50 -2.98 -15.11 9.84
CA ILE A 50 -2.58 -14.01 8.96
C ILE A 50 -3.68 -13.70 7.92
N LYS A 51 -4.42 -14.70 7.44
CA LYS A 51 -5.52 -14.50 6.49
C LYS A 51 -6.72 -13.79 7.11
N GLU A 52 -6.87 -13.88 8.43
CA GLU A 52 -7.96 -13.22 9.15
C GLU A 52 -7.67 -11.76 9.49
N LEU A 53 -6.42 -11.30 9.38
CA LEU A 53 -6.00 -9.90 9.53
C LEU A 53 -6.35 -9.03 8.30
N LYS A 54 -7.65 -8.97 7.97
CA LYS A 54 -8.19 -8.36 6.75
C LYS A 54 -8.02 -6.84 6.73
N TYR A 55 -8.24 -6.18 7.87
CA TYR A 55 -8.13 -4.75 8.02
C TYR A 55 -6.66 -4.31 7.94
N LEU A 56 -5.75 -5.04 8.59
CA LEU A 56 -4.31 -4.82 8.43
C LEU A 56 -3.87 -4.95 6.96
N ASP A 57 -4.34 -5.97 6.24
CA ASP A 57 -4.05 -6.12 4.81
C ASP A 57 -4.59 -4.93 3.99
N CYS A 58 -5.78 -4.43 4.30
CA CYS A 58 -6.31 -3.20 3.70
C CYS A 58 -5.40 -1.99 3.96
N VAL A 59 -4.90 -1.81 5.19
CA VAL A 59 -3.97 -0.71 5.53
C VAL A 59 -2.65 -0.83 4.75
N LEU A 60 -2.09 -2.03 4.64
CA LEU A 60 -0.87 -2.26 3.86
C LEU A 60 -1.09 -2.00 2.36
N LYS A 61 -2.25 -2.39 1.82
CA LYS A 61 -2.63 -2.12 0.42
C LYS A 61 -2.78 -0.61 0.18
N GLU A 62 -3.46 0.09 1.08
CA GLU A 62 -3.69 1.53 0.95
C GLU A 62 -2.39 2.33 1.10
N THR A 63 -1.53 1.91 2.03
CA THR A 63 -0.18 2.49 2.16
C THR A 63 0.60 2.35 0.86
N ARG A 64 0.61 1.17 0.24
CA ARG A 64 1.32 0.95 -1.04
C ARG A 64 0.65 1.66 -2.22
N ARG A 65 -0.66 1.93 -2.14
CA ARG A 65 -1.40 2.72 -3.14
C ARG A 65 -0.98 4.20 -3.09
N LEU A 66 -0.72 4.74 -1.90
CA LEU A 66 -0.22 6.10 -1.68
C LEU A 66 1.30 6.20 -1.88
N TRP A 67 2.06 5.26 -1.33
CA TRP A 67 3.51 5.23 -1.28
C TRP A 67 4.05 3.91 -1.84
N PRO A 68 3.98 3.71 -3.17
CA PRO A 68 4.49 2.50 -3.80
C PRO A 68 6.03 2.46 -3.71
N PRO A 69 6.64 1.40 -3.15
CA PRO A 69 8.10 1.27 -3.09
C PRO A 69 8.77 1.26 -4.48
N THR A 70 8.07 0.76 -5.49
CA THR A 70 8.52 0.71 -6.89
C THR A 70 7.51 1.47 -7.77
N PRO A 71 7.66 2.80 -7.91
CA PRO A 71 6.68 3.62 -8.63
C PRO A 71 6.72 3.46 -10.16
N PHE A 72 7.82 2.93 -10.71
CA PHE A 72 8.01 2.80 -12.15
C PHE A 72 8.44 1.39 -12.55
N ILE A 73 7.89 0.92 -13.66
CA ILE A 73 8.25 -0.34 -14.30
C ILE A 73 8.53 -0.03 -15.77
N ALA A 74 9.79 -0.10 -16.16
CA ALA A 74 10.20 0.14 -17.55
C ALA A 74 10.03 -1.13 -18.42
N ARG A 75 9.77 -0.90 -19.71
CA ARG A 75 9.70 -1.93 -20.76
C ARG A 75 10.40 -1.37 -21.99
N ASP A 76 11.25 -2.19 -22.60
CA ASP A 76 11.81 -1.92 -23.92
C ASP A 76 11.08 -2.81 -24.93
N LEU A 77 10.79 -2.25 -26.11
CA LEU A 77 10.12 -2.96 -27.19
C LEU A 77 11.16 -3.63 -28.09
N GLU A 78 11.05 -4.94 -28.28
CA GLU A 78 11.91 -5.69 -29.20
C GLU A 78 11.40 -5.64 -30.65
N GLU A 79 10.11 -5.39 -30.84
CA GLU A 79 9.45 -5.28 -32.14
C GLU A 79 8.31 -4.24 -32.10
N ASP A 80 7.88 -3.79 -33.29
CA ASP A 80 6.80 -2.82 -33.43
C ASP A 80 5.45 -3.43 -33.00
N ILE A 81 4.78 -2.79 -32.05
CA ILE A 81 3.45 -3.20 -31.58
C ILE A 81 2.41 -2.09 -31.79
N ILE A 82 1.19 -2.49 -32.14
CA ILE A 82 0.05 -1.57 -32.21
C ILE A 82 -0.54 -1.44 -30.80
N ILE A 83 -0.32 -0.31 -30.16
CA ILE A 83 -1.00 0.03 -28.91
C ILE A 83 -2.41 0.49 -29.27
N VAL A 84 -3.42 -0.33 -28.98
CA VAL A 84 -4.82 0.07 -29.08
C VAL A 84 -5.03 1.22 -28.11
N LYS A 85 -5.48 2.38 -28.60
CA LYS A 85 -5.61 3.62 -27.84
C LYS A 85 -6.42 3.39 -26.55
N VAL A 86 -5.71 3.26 -25.43
CA VAL A 86 -6.27 3.53 -24.11
C VAL A 86 -6.16 5.04 -23.93
N ILE A 87 -7.28 5.67 -23.58
CA ILE A 87 -7.49 7.12 -23.37
C ILE A 87 -6.16 7.83 -23.04
N GLU A 88 -5.70 8.71 -23.92
CA GLU A 88 -4.50 9.52 -23.68
C GLU A 88 -4.76 10.39 -22.45
N HIS A 89 -4.15 10.04 -21.30
CA HIS A 89 -3.99 11.00 -20.22
C HIS A 89 -3.03 12.08 -20.71
N PRO A 90 -3.40 13.38 -20.60
CA PRO A 90 -2.51 14.47 -21.01
C PRO A 90 -1.18 14.36 -20.26
N LYS A 91 -0.09 14.64 -20.99
CA LYS A 91 1.30 14.45 -20.56
C LYS A 91 1.52 14.94 -19.12
N TYR A 92 2.00 14.02 -18.26
CA TYR A 92 2.54 14.32 -16.93
C TYR A 92 3.68 15.33 -17.09
N ASN A 93 3.52 16.54 -16.56
CA ASN A 93 4.56 17.56 -16.54
C ASN A 93 5.57 17.19 -15.44
N GLN A 94 6.85 17.50 -15.63
CA GLN A 94 7.91 17.26 -14.62
C GLN A 94 7.72 18.00 -13.28
N HIS A 95 6.68 18.82 -13.17
CA HIS A 95 6.23 19.49 -11.94
C HIS A 95 5.06 18.78 -11.25
N ASP A 96 4.58 17.68 -11.80
CA ASP A 96 3.48 16.93 -11.22
C ASP A 96 4.01 16.18 -9.99
N PRO A 97 3.36 16.34 -8.83
CA PRO A 97 3.83 15.74 -7.61
C PRO A 97 3.73 14.20 -7.71
N PRO A 98 4.61 13.44 -7.02
CA PRO A 98 4.67 11.99 -7.16
C PRO A 98 3.28 11.38 -6.93
N CYS A 99 2.96 10.32 -7.68
CA CYS A 99 1.66 9.65 -7.79
C CYS A 99 0.84 9.54 -6.47
N GLY A 100 1.49 9.49 -5.30
CA GLY A 100 0.85 9.53 -3.98
C GLY A 100 0.03 10.78 -3.64
N THR A 101 0.39 11.94 -4.18
CA THR A 101 -0.24 13.24 -3.87
C THR A 101 -1.57 13.49 -4.58
N LEU A 102 -1.84 12.80 -5.70
CA LEU A 102 -3.11 12.94 -6.43
C LEU A 102 -4.27 12.21 -5.73
N PHE A 103 -3.98 11.29 -4.81
CA PHE A 103 -5.00 10.52 -4.10
C PHE A 103 -5.39 11.08 -2.73
N GLU A 104 -4.53 11.85 -2.06
CA GLU A 104 -4.89 12.53 -0.80
C GLU A 104 -6.09 13.50 -1.00
N ASN A 105 -6.16 14.16 -2.16
CA ASN A 105 -7.21 15.14 -2.48
C ASN A 105 -8.55 14.53 -2.91
N HIS A 106 -8.65 13.20 -3.03
CA HIS A 106 -9.91 12.51 -3.40
C HIS A 106 -10.52 11.68 -2.27
N CYS A 107 -9.78 11.40 -1.19
CA CYS A 107 -10.32 10.69 -0.04
C CYS A 107 -11.15 11.60 0.89
N SER A 108 -10.83 12.91 0.97
CA SER A 108 -11.59 13.88 1.79
C SER A 108 -13.03 14.14 1.32
N LYS A 109 -13.47 13.57 0.18
CA LYS A 109 -14.84 13.77 -0.36
C LYS A 109 -15.69 12.50 -0.37
N ARG A 110 -15.22 11.41 0.26
CA ARG A 110 -16.01 10.19 0.48
C ARG A 110 -16.37 10.02 1.96
N GLU A 111 -16.82 11.11 2.57
CA GLU A 111 -17.70 11.05 3.74
C GLU A 111 -19.10 11.49 3.29
N MET A 112 -19.89 10.50 2.88
CA MET A 112 -21.32 10.33 3.19
C MET A 112 -21.78 8.95 2.72
#